data_AF-A0A5K7ZM94-F1
#
_entry.id   AF-A0A5K7ZM94-F1
#
_cell.length_a   1.000
_cell.length_b   1.000
_cell.length_c   1.000
_cell.angle_alpha   90.00
_cell.angle_beta   90.00
_cell.angle_gamma   90.00
#
_symmetry.space_group_name_H-M   'P 1'
#
loop_
_entity.id
_entity.type
_entity.pdbx_description
1 polymer ?
#
loop_
_entity_poly.entity_id
_entity_poly.type
_entity_poly.pdbx_seq_one_letter_code
_entity_poly.pdbx_strand_id
1 'polypeptide(L)'
;MKLNEGDVVIFQPKYKVPCIFDLNDRGTFATRPPVTHDWGFRIISDAKGQPYLQVAILLNQPGKDSQTGKPYDWMVKSLRIDLDEALVPDPENIAGQLAESDIRSALMADFNQWHDNFVPVLEKGKIDIAELKKKVAALVDEARTQTRKELVRRNQHWVLSNIPRRVHDFKYGLYNHVREKLYHEYQNIGGEDSEKNLIRKIALFNRVLENCNHEDLLKPDGSGWKNEDEIWQCWIGFAGSEPEAHRVCRTMDSVFRDLQL
;
A
#
# COMPACT_ATOMS: atom_id res chain seq x y z
N MET A 1 7.42 -11.67 -3.26
CA MET A 1 7.36 -11.74 -1.78
C MET A 1 6.37 -10.71 -1.26
N LYS A 2 5.32 -11.19 -0.59
CA LYS A 2 4.19 -10.36 -0.17
C LYS A 2 4.60 -9.43 0.99
N LEU A 3 4.25 -8.16 0.88
CA LEU A 3 4.27 -7.20 1.98
C LEU A 3 3.05 -7.42 2.88
N ASN A 4 3.10 -7.05 4.16
CA ASN A 4 1.87 -7.09 4.96
C ASN A 4 0.91 -6.01 4.48
N GLU A 5 -0.32 -6.10 4.95
CA GLU A 5 -1.35 -5.13 4.63
C GLU A 5 -0.98 -3.73 5.17
N GLY A 6 -1.14 -2.71 4.34
CA GLY A 6 -0.78 -1.33 4.65
C GLY A 6 0.72 -0.99 4.54
N ASP A 7 1.59 -1.98 4.41
CA ASP A 7 3.03 -1.78 4.24
C ASP A 7 3.36 -1.21 2.86
N VAL A 8 4.26 -0.23 2.82
CA VAL A 8 4.78 0.35 1.57
C VAL A 8 6.30 0.37 1.56
N VAL A 9 6.89 0.00 0.41
CA VAL A 9 8.35 0.08 0.22
C VAL A 9 8.72 1.55 -0.01
N ILE A 10 9.54 2.11 0.88
CA ILE A 10 10.06 3.48 0.75
C ILE A 10 11.46 3.50 0.12
N PHE A 11 12.21 2.40 0.23
CA PHE A 11 13.49 2.24 -0.44
C PHE A 11 13.79 0.77 -0.75
N GLN A 12 14.30 0.51 -1.94
CA GLN A 12 14.90 -0.78 -2.30
C GLN A 12 16.15 -0.51 -3.16
N PRO A 13 17.31 -1.12 -2.84
CA PRO A 13 18.48 -1.03 -3.70
C PRO A 13 18.20 -1.51 -5.12
N LYS A 14 18.96 -1.00 -6.09
CA LYS A 14 18.84 -1.39 -7.50
C LYS A 14 19.46 -2.77 -7.72
N TYR A 15 18.69 -3.81 -7.41
CA TYR A 15 19.09 -5.19 -7.67
C TYR A 15 18.97 -5.53 -9.16
N LYS A 16 19.86 -6.42 -9.64
CA LYS A 16 19.70 -7.05 -10.94
C LYS A 16 18.58 -8.08 -10.86
N VAL A 17 17.60 -7.97 -11.77
CA VAL A 17 16.45 -8.87 -11.85
C VAL A 17 16.84 -10.17 -12.56
N PRO A 18 16.38 -11.34 -12.10
CA PRO A 18 15.58 -11.57 -10.89
C PRO A 18 16.39 -11.46 -9.58
N CYS A 19 15.79 -10.80 -8.58
CA CYS A 19 16.32 -10.67 -7.22
C CYS A 19 15.46 -11.42 -6.21
N ILE A 20 15.93 -11.50 -4.95
CA ILE A 20 15.24 -12.22 -3.87
C ILE A 20 13.81 -11.75 -3.62
N PHE A 21 13.50 -10.47 -3.91
CA PHE A 21 12.16 -9.90 -3.73
C PHE A 21 11.18 -10.21 -4.87
N ASP A 22 11.71 -10.61 -6.04
CA ASP A 22 10.92 -11.03 -7.22
C ASP A 22 10.40 -12.47 -7.10
N LEU A 23 10.91 -13.22 -6.12
CA LEU A 23 10.51 -14.59 -5.86
C LEU A 23 9.04 -14.67 -5.40
N ASN A 24 8.42 -15.83 -5.64
CA ASN A 24 7.01 -16.07 -5.30
C ASN A 24 6.74 -15.87 -3.79
N ASP A 25 5.48 -15.62 -3.46
CA ASP A 25 5.09 -15.26 -2.09
C ASP A 25 5.21 -16.41 -1.09
N ARG A 26 5.19 -17.68 -1.56
CA ARG A 26 5.41 -18.84 -0.68
C ARG A 26 6.85 -18.93 -0.21
N GLY A 27 7.78 -18.43 -1.01
CA GLY A 27 9.20 -18.41 -0.69
C GLY A 27 9.85 -19.79 -0.64
N THR A 28 9.19 -20.87 -1.06
CA THR A 28 9.71 -22.24 -1.01
C THR A 28 9.93 -22.79 -2.43
N PHE A 29 11.06 -23.48 -2.65
CA PHE A 29 11.47 -23.97 -3.97
C PHE A 29 12.09 -25.37 -3.88
N ALA A 30 11.73 -26.23 -4.84
CA ALA A 30 12.33 -27.57 -4.96
C ALA A 30 13.79 -27.51 -5.45
N THR A 31 14.14 -26.50 -6.26
CA THR A 31 15.51 -26.28 -6.74
C THR A 31 15.90 -24.83 -6.47
N ARG A 32 17.22 -24.52 -6.46
CA ARG A 32 17.68 -23.14 -6.25
C ARG A 32 17.04 -22.21 -7.28
N PRO A 33 16.27 -21.19 -6.86
CA PRO A 33 15.67 -20.25 -7.78
C PRO A 33 16.76 -19.40 -8.46
N PRO A 34 16.54 -18.94 -9.71
CA PRO A 34 17.48 -18.07 -10.39
C PRO A 34 17.39 -16.68 -9.74
N VAL A 35 18.30 -16.37 -8.82
CA VAL A 35 18.47 -15.03 -8.24
C VAL A 35 19.90 -14.58 -8.42
N THR A 36 20.07 -13.27 -8.61
CA THR A 36 21.42 -12.68 -8.75
C THR A 36 22.19 -12.63 -7.44
N HIS A 37 21.49 -12.49 -6.32
CA HIS A 37 22.04 -12.52 -4.97
C HIS A 37 21.12 -13.34 -4.06
N ASP A 38 21.73 -14.06 -3.13
CA ASP A 38 21.02 -14.91 -2.16
C ASP A 38 20.42 -14.10 -1.02
N TRP A 39 20.68 -12.81 -0.93
CA TRP A 39 20.06 -11.93 0.05
C TRP A 39 19.79 -10.54 -0.52
N GLY A 40 18.97 -9.78 0.21
CA GLY A 40 18.71 -8.38 -0.08
C GLY A 40 17.95 -7.72 1.07
N PHE A 41 17.88 -6.40 1.04
CA PHE A 41 17.10 -5.61 1.99
C PHE A 41 16.25 -4.56 1.28
N ARG A 42 15.25 -4.08 2.00
CA ARG A 42 14.47 -2.91 1.63
C ARG A 42 13.95 -2.22 2.89
N ILE A 43 13.69 -0.93 2.80
CA ILE A 43 13.07 -0.16 3.88
C ILE A 43 11.59 -0.06 3.57
N ILE A 44 10.79 -0.41 4.56
CA ILE A 44 9.33 -0.45 4.48
C ILE A 44 8.79 0.45 5.57
N SER A 45 7.68 1.12 5.28
CA SER A 45 6.90 1.82 6.29
C SER A 45 5.59 1.08 6.48
N ASP A 46 5.22 0.83 7.73
CA ASP A 46 3.96 0.18 8.06
C ASP A 46 2.75 1.11 7.88
N ALA A 47 1.55 0.60 8.14
CA ALA A 47 0.31 1.38 8.06
C ALA A 47 0.33 2.65 8.94
N LYS A 48 1.06 2.64 10.06
CA LYS A 48 1.21 3.76 11.01
C LYS A 48 2.31 4.74 10.59
N GLY A 49 3.02 4.46 9.50
CA GLY A 49 4.12 5.27 9.03
C GLY A 49 5.45 4.98 9.71
N GLN A 50 5.55 3.93 10.53
CA GLN A 50 6.81 3.57 11.20
C GLN A 50 7.71 2.80 10.23
N PRO A 51 8.93 3.29 9.94
CA PRO A 51 9.87 2.59 9.08
C PRO A 51 10.53 1.41 9.79
N TYR A 52 10.78 0.35 9.04
CA TYR A 52 11.57 -0.80 9.45
C TYR A 52 12.34 -1.38 8.26
N LEU A 53 13.40 -2.11 8.58
CA LEU A 53 14.23 -2.82 7.63
C LEU A 53 13.66 -4.23 7.42
N GLN A 54 13.32 -4.58 6.18
CA GLN A 54 13.05 -5.96 5.80
C GLN A 54 14.25 -6.56 5.10
N VAL A 55 14.69 -7.71 5.60
CA VAL A 55 15.76 -8.51 5.01
C VAL A 55 15.17 -9.80 4.46
N ALA A 56 15.67 -10.23 3.32
CA ALA A 56 15.31 -11.49 2.70
C ALA A 56 16.58 -12.29 2.41
N ILE A 57 16.56 -13.58 2.73
CA ILE A 57 17.71 -14.48 2.56
C ILE A 57 17.21 -15.81 1.99
N LEU A 58 17.88 -16.29 0.94
CA LEU A 58 17.69 -17.60 0.35
C LEU A 58 18.56 -18.61 1.10
N LEU A 59 17.91 -19.58 1.75
CA LEU A 59 18.56 -20.61 2.54
C LEU A 59 18.35 -21.97 1.88
N ASN A 60 19.40 -22.79 1.86
CA ASN A 60 19.30 -24.21 1.56
C ASN A 60 18.94 -24.95 2.85
N GLN A 61 17.64 -25.05 3.10
CA GLN A 61 17.10 -25.67 4.31
C GLN A 61 15.93 -26.57 3.90
N PRO A 62 16.17 -27.87 3.65
CA PRO A 62 15.12 -28.77 3.21
C PRO A 62 13.97 -28.87 4.23
N GLY A 63 12.75 -28.94 3.74
CA GLY A 63 11.54 -28.95 4.57
C GLY A 63 10.29 -29.37 3.81
N LYS A 64 9.13 -29.17 4.44
CA LYS A 64 7.81 -29.37 3.83
C LYS A 64 6.97 -28.12 4.00
N ASP A 65 6.37 -27.67 2.90
CA ASP A 65 5.46 -26.53 2.88
C ASP A 65 4.21 -26.88 3.69
N SER A 66 3.86 -26.05 4.68
CA SER A 66 2.77 -26.32 5.60
C SER A 66 1.38 -26.22 4.96
N GLN A 67 1.24 -25.50 3.84
CA GLN A 67 -0.03 -25.32 3.14
C GLN A 67 -0.27 -26.41 2.10
N THR A 68 0.77 -26.88 1.43
CA THR A 68 0.67 -27.81 0.31
C THR A 68 1.19 -29.21 0.60
N GLY A 69 1.93 -29.39 1.70
CA GLY A 69 2.59 -30.64 2.09
C GLY A 69 3.76 -31.04 1.18
N LYS A 70 4.09 -30.23 0.17
CA LYS A 70 5.15 -30.54 -0.80
C LYS A 70 6.53 -30.29 -0.18
N PRO A 71 7.52 -31.16 -0.49
CA PRO A 71 8.89 -30.93 -0.07
C PRO A 71 9.51 -29.74 -0.82
N TYR A 72 10.41 -29.04 -0.16
CA TYR A 72 11.26 -28.00 -0.74
C TYR A 72 12.70 -28.19 -0.24
N ASP A 73 13.67 -27.75 -1.05
CA ASP A 73 15.09 -27.77 -0.69
C ASP A 73 15.58 -26.37 -0.32
N TRP A 74 14.96 -25.35 -0.92
CA TRP A 74 15.32 -23.95 -0.73
C TRP A 74 14.15 -23.15 -0.18
N MET A 75 14.41 -22.26 0.77
CA MET A 75 13.41 -21.34 1.29
C MET A 75 13.94 -19.92 1.46
N VAL A 76 13.05 -18.95 1.32
CA VAL A 76 13.31 -17.55 1.60
C VAL A 76 12.91 -17.26 3.03
N LYS A 77 13.87 -16.91 3.87
CA LYS A 77 13.64 -16.38 5.20
C LYS A 77 13.52 -14.87 5.10
N SER A 78 12.42 -14.31 5.59
CA SER A 78 12.25 -12.87 5.74
C SER A 78 12.39 -12.46 7.21
N LEU A 79 13.13 -11.39 7.46
CA LEU A 79 13.36 -10.79 8.77
C LEU A 79 12.84 -9.36 8.78
N ARG A 80 12.30 -8.94 9.93
CA ARG A 80 11.87 -7.57 10.19
C ARG A 80 12.71 -7.03 11.34
N ILE A 81 13.42 -5.94 11.08
CA ILE A 81 14.26 -5.24 12.04
C ILE A 81 13.72 -3.83 12.16
N ASP A 82 13.20 -3.48 13.34
CA ASP A 82 12.68 -2.14 13.58
C ASP A 82 13.82 -1.11 13.59
N LEU A 83 13.52 0.09 13.10
CA LEU A 83 14.45 1.22 13.05
C LEU A 83 14.04 2.25 14.09
N ASP A 84 15.03 2.89 14.72
CA ASP A 84 14.80 3.98 15.67
C ASP A 84 14.40 5.30 14.97
N GLU A 85 14.28 6.39 15.73
CA GLU A 85 13.92 7.70 15.16
C GLU A 85 14.97 8.26 14.19
N ALA A 86 16.22 7.80 14.30
CA ALA A 86 17.32 8.15 13.42
C ALA A 86 17.44 7.17 12.23
N LEU A 87 16.47 6.27 12.06
CA LEU A 87 16.48 5.18 11.10
C LEU A 87 17.68 4.24 11.26
N VAL A 88 18.15 4.03 12.48
CA VAL A 88 19.24 3.11 12.79
C VAL A 88 18.67 1.82 13.36
N PRO A 89 19.08 0.64 12.86
CA PRO A 89 18.68 -0.63 13.43
C PRO A 89 19.48 -0.93 14.71
N ASP A 90 18.84 -1.58 15.67
CA ASP A 90 19.52 -2.03 16.89
C ASP A 90 20.58 -3.11 16.57
N PRO A 91 21.87 -2.88 16.88
CA PRO A 91 22.95 -3.83 16.61
C PRO A 91 22.75 -5.20 17.26
N GLU A 92 22.19 -5.26 18.46
CA GLU A 92 21.94 -6.53 19.17
C GLU A 92 20.80 -7.29 18.51
N ASN A 93 19.75 -6.57 18.11
CA ASN A 93 18.61 -7.14 17.39
C ASN A 93 19.04 -7.73 16.03
N ILE A 94 19.85 -6.99 15.26
CA ILE A 94 20.42 -7.49 14.01
C ILE A 94 21.26 -8.75 14.28
N ALA A 95 22.17 -8.70 15.24
CA ALA A 95 23.05 -9.83 15.53
C ALA A 95 22.27 -11.09 15.97
N GLY A 96 21.17 -10.91 16.71
CA GLY A 96 20.28 -11.99 17.12
C GLY A 96 19.45 -12.59 15.97
N GLN A 97 19.01 -11.77 15.01
CA GLN A 97 18.19 -12.23 13.88
C GLN A 97 19.03 -12.78 12.69
N LEU A 98 20.21 -12.21 12.48
CA LEU A 98 21.17 -12.53 11.41
C LEU A 98 22.45 -13.14 11.99
N ALA A 99 22.48 -14.46 12.10
CA ALA A 99 23.61 -15.20 12.67
C ALA A 99 24.88 -15.14 11.79
N GLU A 100 24.71 -15.11 10.46
CA GLU A 100 25.81 -15.13 9.50
C GLU A 100 26.53 -13.77 9.47
N SER A 101 27.78 -13.74 9.95
CA SER A 101 28.58 -12.52 10.07
C SER A 101 28.82 -11.82 8.73
N ASP A 102 29.01 -12.59 7.67
CA ASP A 102 29.39 -12.06 6.36
C ASP A 102 28.22 -11.36 5.69
N ILE A 103 27.03 -11.99 5.70
CA ILE A 103 25.77 -11.38 5.23
C ILE A 103 25.47 -10.14 6.07
N ARG A 104 25.58 -10.22 7.40
CA ARG A 104 25.32 -9.09 8.29
C ARG A 104 26.24 -7.91 7.98
N SER A 105 27.53 -8.17 7.74
CA SER A 105 28.51 -7.11 7.45
C SER A 105 28.25 -6.46 6.09
N ALA A 106 27.97 -7.25 5.06
CA ALA A 106 27.63 -6.74 3.72
C ALA A 106 26.32 -5.94 3.74
N LEU A 107 25.31 -6.44 4.45
CA LEU A 107 24.03 -5.75 4.62
C LEU A 107 24.21 -4.41 5.32
N MET A 108 24.98 -4.37 6.42
CA MET A 108 25.21 -3.12 7.15
C MET A 108 26.04 -2.13 6.34
N ALA A 109 26.97 -2.60 5.50
CA ALA A 109 27.70 -1.72 4.59
C ALA A 109 26.76 -1.03 3.59
N ASP A 110 25.92 -1.80 2.89
CA ASP A 110 24.97 -1.25 1.92
C ASP A 110 23.91 -0.36 2.60
N PHE A 111 23.46 -0.77 3.80
CA PHE A 111 22.52 0.00 4.60
C PHE A 111 23.11 1.35 5.04
N ASN A 112 24.31 1.35 5.59
CA ASN A 112 24.98 2.57 6.04
C ASN A 112 25.25 3.51 4.86
N GLN A 113 25.63 2.97 3.69
CA GLN A 113 25.76 3.78 2.48
C GLN A 113 24.45 4.47 2.10
N TRP A 114 23.31 3.78 2.20
CA TRP A 114 22.02 4.40 1.98
C TRP A 114 21.70 5.45 3.06
N HIS A 115 21.89 5.09 4.33
CA HIS A 115 21.59 5.94 5.50
C HIS A 115 22.34 7.28 5.42
N ASP A 116 23.65 7.24 5.18
CA ASP A 116 24.52 8.41 5.08
C ASP A 116 24.09 9.38 3.97
N ASN A 117 23.51 8.87 2.88
CA ASN A 117 23.02 9.67 1.77
C ASN A 117 21.59 10.17 1.96
N PHE A 118 20.82 9.53 2.84
CA PHE A 118 19.40 9.80 3.01
C PHE A 118 19.10 10.71 4.21
N VAL A 119 19.81 10.50 5.32
CA VAL A 119 19.53 11.16 6.59
C VAL A 119 20.06 12.60 6.59
N PRO A 120 19.18 13.62 6.80
CA PRO A 120 19.62 14.99 6.86
C PRO A 120 20.39 15.26 8.16
N VAL A 121 21.54 15.93 8.02
CA VAL A 121 22.44 16.27 9.13
C VAL A 121 22.58 17.78 9.21
N LEU A 122 22.41 18.33 10.41
CA LEU A 122 22.63 19.75 10.73
C LEU A 122 24.13 20.08 10.73
N GLU A 123 24.48 21.37 10.64
CA GLU A 123 25.87 21.85 10.65
C GLU A 123 26.73 21.38 11.85
N LYS A 124 26.10 20.87 12.92
CA LYS A 124 26.76 20.34 14.12
C LYS A 124 26.89 18.81 14.14
N GLY A 125 26.66 18.12 13.02
CA GLY A 125 26.70 16.65 12.94
C GLY A 125 25.52 15.96 13.63
N LYS A 126 24.49 16.71 14.04
CA LYS A 126 23.26 16.16 14.63
C LYS A 126 22.24 15.88 13.55
N ILE A 127 21.55 14.75 13.64
CA ILE A 127 20.47 14.40 12.71
C ILE A 127 19.31 15.37 12.85
N ASP A 128 18.81 15.89 11.74
CA ASP A 128 17.56 16.65 11.70
C ASP A 128 16.37 15.69 11.66
N ILE A 129 15.91 15.29 12.85
CA ILE A 129 14.78 14.36 13.00
C ILE A 129 13.48 14.94 12.41
N ALA A 130 13.30 16.26 12.44
CA ALA A 130 12.09 16.88 11.90
C ALA A 130 12.07 16.85 10.37
N GLU A 131 13.20 17.14 9.73
CA GLU A 131 13.36 17.01 8.28
C GLU A 131 13.28 15.53 7.85
N LEU A 132 13.90 14.63 8.61
CA LEU A 132 13.84 13.19 8.33
C LEU A 132 12.41 12.65 8.36
N LYS A 133 11.62 13.00 9.40
CA LYS A 133 10.20 12.65 9.50
C LYS A 133 9.40 13.17 8.30
N LYS A 134 9.67 14.39 7.84
CA LYS A 134 9.04 14.96 6.63
C LYS A 134 9.42 14.20 5.36
N LYS A 135 10.71 13.86 5.18
CA LYS A 135 11.20 13.09 4.03
C LYS A 135 10.58 11.70 3.97
N VAL A 136 10.54 10.99 5.09
CA VAL A 136 9.90 9.67 5.19
C VAL A 136 8.41 9.77 4.87
N ALA A 137 7.69 10.74 5.46
CA ALA A 137 6.27 10.93 5.18
C ALA A 137 5.99 11.20 3.68
N ALA A 138 6.85 11.98 3.02
CA ALA A 138 6.73 12.22 1.58
C ALA A 138 6.93 10.95 0.74
N LEU A 139 7.92 10.10 1.08
CA LEU A 139 8.12 8.82 0.40
C LEU A 139 6.95 7.84 0.60
N VAL A 140 6.39 7.80 1.81
CA VAL A 140 5.21 6.99 2.11
C VAL A 140 4.02 7.44 1.27
N ASP A 141 3.78 8.75 1.19
CA ASP A 141 2.69 9.31 0.39
C ASP A 141 2.90 9.06 -1.12
N GLU A 142 4.14 9.16 -1.61
CA GLU A 142 4.48 8.81 -2.99
C GLU A 142 4.19 7.33 -3.28
N ALA A 143 4.65 6.41 -2.41
CA ALA A 143 4.45 4.98 -2.58
C ALA A 143 2.95 4.61 -2.53
N ARG A 144 2.18 5.23 -1.62
CA ARG A 144 0.71 5.08 -1.57
C ARG A 144 0.06 5.62 -2.84
N THR A 145 0.50 6.76 -3.34
CA THR A 145 0.00 7.35 -4.59
C THR A 145 0.25 6.44 -5.80
N GLN A 146 1.45 5.86 -5.92
CA GLN A 146 1.76 4.89 -6.97
C GLN A 146 0.87 3.65 -6.87
N THR A 147 0.67 3.13 -5.66
CA THR A 147 -0.22 1.98 -5.40
C THR A 147 -1.66 2.29 -5.83
N ARG A 148 -2.19 3.46 -5.44
CA ARG A 148 -3.54 3.92 -5.82
C ARG A 148 -3.69 4.03 -7.35
N LYS A 149 -2.69 4.59 -8.05
CA LYS A 149 -2.70 4.68 -9.52
C LYS A 149 -2.76 3.30 -10.18
N GLU A 150 -1.99 2.35 -9.68
CA GLU A 150 -2.00 0.99 -10.19
C GLU A 150 -3.33 0.28 -9.94
N LEU A 151 -3.93 0.46 -8.74
CA LEU A 151 -5.27 -0.04 -8.43
C LEU A 151 -6.33 0.54 -9.36
N VAL A 152 -6.30 1.86 -9.60
CA VAL A 152 -7.21 2.50 -10.57
C VAL A 152 -7.02 1.90 -11.94
N ARG A 153 -5.79 1.81 -12.45
CA ARG A 153 -5.47 1.28 -13.78
C ARG A 153 -6.00 -0.15 -13.98
N ARG A 154 -5.76 -1.02 -12.99
CA ARG A 154 -6.19 -2.43 -13.02
C ARG A 154 -7.71 -2.58 -13.00
N ASN A 155 -8.42 -1.70 -12.28
CA ASN A 155 -9.87 -1.79 -12.11
C ASN A 155 -10.66 -0.86 -13.04
N GLN A 156 -9.98 -0.02 -13.84
CA GLN A 156 -10.59 1.04 -14.65
C GLN A 156 -11.69 0.51 -15.57
N HIS A 157 -11.45 -0.63 -16.23
CA HIS A 157 -12.35 -1.15 -17.25
C HIS A 157 -13.74 -1.49 -16.70
N TRP A 158 -13.81 -2.26 -15.61
CA TRP A 158 -15.08 -2.68 -15.03
C TRP A 158 -15.74 -1.59 -14.17
N VAL A 159 -14.93 -0.69 -13.57
CA VAL A 159 -15.46 0.45 -12.81
C VAL A 159 -16.08 1.45 -13.77
N LEU A 160 -15.33 1.94 -14.77
CA LEU A 160 -15.76 3.07 -15.60
C LEU A 160 -16.82 2.71 -16.65
N SER A 161 -16.86 1.46 -17.13
CA SER A 161 -17.81 1.04 -18.17
C SER A 161 -19.29 1.23 -17.79
N ASN A 162 -19.63 1.14 -16.50
CA ASN A 162 -21.01 1.27 -16.02
C ASN A 162 -21.34 2.66 -15.44
N ILE A 163 -20.36 3.58 -15.35
CA ILE A 163 -20.56 4.90 -14.72
C ILE A 163 -21.57 5.77 -15.46
N PRO A 164 -21.57 5.87 -16.80
CA PRO A 164 -22.56 6.68 -17.50
C PRO A 164 -24.00 6.29 -17.15
N ARG A 165 -24.28 4.98 -17.07
CA ARG A 165 -25.59 4.46 -16.67
C ARG A 165 -25.90 4.75 -15.21
N ARG A 166 -24.97 4.50 -14.28
CA ARG A 166 -25.18 4.82 -12.85
C ARG A 166 -25.43 6.31 -12.60
N VAL A 167 -24.73 7.19 -13.33
CA VAL A 167 -24.97 8.64 -13.27
C VAL A 167 -26.36 8.99 -13.82
N HIS A 168 -26.78 8.37 -14.92
CA HIS A 168 -28.12 8.53 -15.45
C HIS A 168 -29.17 8.11 -14.42
N ASP A 169 -29.06 6.89 -13.88
CA ASP A 169 -30.01 6.35 -12.91
C ASP A 169 -30.09 7.19 -11.63
N PHE A 170 -28.95 7.68 -11.13
CA PHE A 170 -28.94 8.62 -10.01
C PHE A 170 -29.64 9.94 -10.34
N LYS A 171 -29.36 10.55 -11.51
CA LYS A 171 -29.95 11.83 -11.93
C LYS A 171 -31.46 11.79 -12.10
N TYR A 172 -31.98 10.68 -12.64
CA TYR A 172 -33.41 10.53 -12.90
C TYR A 172 -34.19 9.86 -11.76
N GLY A 173 -33.49 9.29 -10.78
CA GLY A 173 -34.08 8.76 -9.54
C GLY A 173 -33.78 9.65 -8.34
N LEU A 174 -32.79 9.24 -7.55
CA LEU A 174 -32.49 9.79 -6.23
C LEU A 174 -32.16 11.28 -6.23
N TYR A 175 -31.50 11.79 -7.27
CA TYR A 175 -31.01 13.15 -7.33
C TYR A 175 -32.12 14.20 -7.12
N ASN A 176 -33.32 13.95 -7.64
CA ASN A 176 -34.44 14.88 -7.47
C ASN A 176 -34.83 15.09 -6.00
N HIS A 177 -34.59 14.10 -5.14
CA HIS A 177 -34.87 14.17 -3.70
C HIS A 177 -33.77 14.91 -2.92
N VAL A 178 -32.57 15.01 -3.47
CA VAL A 178 -31.38 15.52 -2.76
C VAL A 178 -30.75 16.75 -3.38
N ARG A 179 -31.18 17.17 -4.58
CA ARG A 179 -30.54 18.23 -5.39
C ARG A 179 -30.30 19.52 -4.63
N GLU A 180 -31.23 19.92 -3.75
CA GLU A 180 -31.18 21.20 -3.04
C GLU A 180 -30.14 21.21 -1.91
N LYS A 181 -29.75 20.02 -1.42
CA LYS A 181 -28.83 19.86 -0.30
C LYS A 181 -27.48 19.29 -0.73
N LEU A 182 -27.46 18.42 -1.73
CA LEU A 182 -26.29 17.59 -2.05
C LEU A 182 -25.04 18.42 -2.36
N TYR A 183 -25.14 19.34 -3.31
CA TYR A 183 -24.00 20.14 -3.73
C TYR A 183 -23.65 21.22 -2.71
N HIS A 184 -24.67 21.84 -2.10
CA HIS A 184 -24.48 22.82 -1.04
C HIS A 184 -23.72 22.23 0.15
N GLU A 185 -24.09 21.02 0.59
CA GLU A 185 -23.41 20.33 1.68
C GLU A 185 -21.97 19.98 1.32
N TYR A 186 -21.74 19.48 0.09
CA TYR A 186 -20.39 19.23 -0.40
C TYR A 186 -19.51 20.49 -0.35
N GLN A 187 -20.05 21.64 -0.76
CA GLN A 187 -19.34 22.92 -0.69
C GLN A 187 -19.11 23.39 0.75
N ASN A 188 -20.10 23.24 1.64
CA ASN A 188 -20.00 23.62 3.05
C ASN A 188 -18.84 22.92 3.77
N ILE A 189 -18.65 21.63 3.48
CA ILE A 189 -17.55 20.87 4.06
C ILE A 189 -16.21 21.12 3.35
N GLY A 190 -16.16 22.05 2.39
CA GLY A 190 -14.97 22.57 1.69
C GLY A 190 -14.72 21.98 0.30
N GLY A 191 -15.73 21.41 -0.35
CA GLY A 191 -15.63 20.79 -1.67
C GLY A 191 -15.45 21.82 -2.78
N GLU A 192 -14.50 21.58 -3.67
CA GLU A 192 -14.11 22.52 -4.73
C GLU A 192 -14.49 22.03 -6.14
N ASP A 193 -14.91 20.77 -6.27
CA ASP A 193 -15.27 20.19 -7.57
C ASP A 193 -16.68 20.61 -8.01
N SER A 194 -16.98 20.44 -9.30
CA SER A 194 -18.31 20.70 -9.85
C SER A 194 -19.35 19.68 -9.38
N GLU A 195 -20.61 20.09 -9.30
CA GLU A 195 -21.74 19.21 -8.98
C GLU A 195 -21.81 17.99 -9.91
N LYS A 196 -21.55 18.18 -11.21
CA LYS A 196 -21.49 17.08 -12.18
C LYS A 196 -20.43 16.04 -11.80
N ASN A 197 -19.27 16.48 -11.34
CA ASN A 197 -18.20 15.59 -10.91
C ASN A 197 -18.48 14.96 -9.55
N LEU A 198 -19.12 15.67 -8.61
CA LEU A 198 -19.61 15.09 -7.37
C LEU A 198 -20.57 13.92 -7.64
N ILE A 199 -21.56 14.11 -8.51
CA ILE A 199 -22.49 13.05 -8.92
C ILE A 199 -21.73 11.84 -9.51
N ARG A 200 -20.73 12.11 -10.36
CA ARG A 200 -19.87 11.06 -10.92
C ARG A 200 -19.10 10.33 -9.82
N LYS A 201 -18.56 11.03 -8.82
CA LYS A 201 -17.83 10.46 -7.68
C LYS A 201 -18.74 9.60 -6.80
N ILE A 202 -19.98 10.00 -6.57
CA ILE A 202 -20.98 9.18 -5.85
C ILE A 202 -21.27 7.88 -6.62
N ALA A 203 -21.44 7.97 -7.94
CA ALA A 203 -21.63 6.77 -8.78
C ALA A 203 -20.39 5.84 -8.77
N LEU A 204 -19.18 6.42 -8.74
CA LEU A 204 -17.93 5.68 -8.60
C LEU A 204 -17.82 5.01 -7.23
N PHE A 205 -18.13 5.72 -6.14
CA PHE A 205 -18.13 5.19 -4.78
C PHE A 205 -19.01 3.94 -4.68
N ASN A 206 -20.27 4.07 -5.09
CA ASN A 206 -21.23 2.95 -5.07
C ASN A 206 -20.80 1.76 -5.94
N ARG A 207 -19.95 2.00 -6.95
CA ARG A 207 -19.42 0.94 -7.82
C ARG A 207 -18.19 0.26 -7.23
N VAL A 208 -17.28 1.02 -6.62
CA VAL A 208 -16.06 0.48 -6.02
C VAL A 208 -16.38 -0.28 -4.73
N LEU A 209 -17.25 0.28 -3.89
CA LEU A 209 -17.62 -0.31 -2.59
C LEU A 209 -18.86 -1.21 -2.64
N GLU A 210 -19.36 -1.54 -3.84
CA GLU A 210 -20.60 -2.35 -4.02
C GLU A 210 -20.59 -3.64 -3.19
N ASN A 211 -19.41 -4.24 -3.00
CA ASN A 211 -19.24 -5.51 -2.31
C ASN A 211 -18.30 -5.46 -1.08
N CYS A 212 -18.11 -4.28 -0.47
CA CYS A 212 -17.15 -4.15 0.63
C CYS A 212 -17.53 -4.93 1.90
N ASN A 213 -18.80 -5.29 2.09
CA ASN A 213 -19.30 -5.99 3.27
C ASN A 213 -19.57 -7.49 3.03
N HIS A 214 -19.17 -8.05 1.88
CA HIS A 214 -19.36 -9.46 1.55
C HIS A 214 -18.12 -10.28 1.92
N GLU A 215 -18.32 -11.49 2.46
CA GLU A 215 -17.24 -12.40 2.88
C GLU A 215 -16.23 -12.68 1.74
N ASP A 216 -16.72 -12.81 0.50
CA ASP A 216 -15.88 -13.18 -0.64
C ASP A 216 -15.21 -11.99 -1.35
N LEU A 217 -15.55 -10.74 -0.99
CA LEU A 217 -15.08 -9.49 -1.62
C LEU A 217 -14.95 -9.57 -3.15
N LEU A 218 -15.90 -10.22 -3.81
CA LEU A 218 -15.86 -10.47 -5.25
C LEU A 218 -16.14 -9.19 -6.04
N LYS A 219 -15.43 -9.01 -7.14
CA LYS A 219 -15.67 -7.95 -8.09
C LYS A 219 -16.64 -8.40 -9.17
N PRO A 220 -17.36 -7.45 -9.79
CA PRO A 220 -18.25 -7.71 -10.91
C PRO A 220 -17.57 -8.32 -12.15
N ASP A 221 -16.26 -8.24 -12.27
CA ASP A 221 -15.47 -8.86 -13.36
C ASP A 221 -15.03 -10.30 -13.06
N GLY A 222 -15.44 -10.85 -11.92
CA GLY A 222 -15.09 -12.21 -11.47
C GLY A 222 -13.75 -12.31 -10.73
N SER A 223 -12.99 -11.22 -10.62
CA SER A 223 -11.80 -11.18 -9.75
C SER A 223 -12.15 -10.85 -8.30
N GLY A 224 -11.28 -11.12 -7.34
CA GLY A 224 -11.48 -10.74 -5.93
C GLY A 224 -10.72 -9.46 -5.55
N TRP A 225 -11.21 -8.75 -4.55
CA TRP A 225 -10.35 -7.88 -3.73
C TRP A 225 -9.52 -8.72 -2.79
N LYS A 226 -8.36 -8.20 -2.39
CA LYS A 226 -7.53 -8.83 -1.35
C LYS A 226 -8.14 -8.66 0.04
N ASN A 227 -8.71 -7.49 0.31
CA ASN A 227 -9.22 -7.03 1.60
C ASN A 227 -9.95 -5.68 1.41
N GLU A 228 -10.57 -5.18 2.48
CA GLU A 228 -11.27 -3.89 2.52
C GLU A 228 -10.33 -2.69 2.30
N ASP A 229 -9.08 -2.77 2.79
CA ASP A 229 -8.09 -1.72 2.59
C ASP A 229 -7.77 -1.51 1.09
N GLU A 230 -7.67 -2.59 0.30
CA GLU A 230 -7.47 -2.48 -1.15
C GLU A 230 -8.66 -1.77 -1.83
N ILE A 231 -9.89 -2.02 -1.37
CA ILE A 231 -11.09 -1.33 -1.83
C ILE A 231 -10.98 0.17 -1.51
N TRP A 232 -10.64 0.49 -0.26
CA TRP A 232 -10.51 1.88 0.21
C TRP A 232 -9.43 2.64 -0.57
N GLN A 233 -8.25 2.04 -0.77
CA GLN A 233 -7.17 2.66 -1.55
C GLN A 233 -7.57 2.84 -3.03
N CYS A 234 -8.31 1.88 -3.61
CA CYS A 234 -8.83 2.03 -4.96
C CYS A 234 -9.83 3.19 -5.06
N TRP A 235 -10.73 3.30 -4.08
CA TRP A 235 -11.68 4.41 -3.99
C TRP A 235 -10.96 5.76 -3.88
N ILE A 236 -9.96 5.89 -2.99
CA ILE A 236 -9.14 7.09 -2.89
C ILE A 236 -8.53 7.45 -4.25
N GLY A 237 -8.01 6.46 -4.97
CA GLY A 237 -7.45 6.65 -6.31
C GLY A 237 -8.47 7.23 -7.32
N PHE A 238 -9.72 6.76 -7.30
CA PHE A 238 -10.78 7.30 -8.16
C PHE A 238 -11.31 8.66 -7.70
N ALA A 239 -11.34 8.93 -6.39
CA ALA A 239 -11.73 10.23 -5.83
C ALA A 239 -10.69 11.32 -6.13
N GLY A 240 -9.42 10.93 -6.30
CA GLY A 240 -8.28 11.80 -6.63
C GLY A 240 -7.41 12.13 -5.42
N SER A 241 -7.97 12.11 -4.21
CA SER A 241 -7.22 12.25 -2.96
C SER A 241 -8.01 11.66 -1.79
N GLU A 242 -7.34 11.36 -0.68
CA GLU A 242 -7.96 10.83 0.53
C GLU A 242 -8.86 11.86 1.24
N PRO A 243 -8.48 13.14 1.36
CA PRO A 243 -9.40 14.17 1.83
C PRO A 243 -10.68 14.25 0.99
N GLU A 244 -10.57 14.16 -0.34
CA GLU A 244 -11.72 14.19 -1.23
C GLU A 244 -12.59 12.94 -1.10
N ALA A 245 -11.98 11.76 -0.97
CA ALA A 245 -12.68 10.51 -0.71
C ALA A 245 -13.55 10.60 0.56
N HIS A 246 -12.99 11.09 1.66
CA HIS A 246 -13.73 11.32 2.90
C HIS A 246 -14.80 12.39 2.74
N ARG A 247 -14.52 13.46 2.01
CA ARG A 247 -15.48 14.55 1.76
C ARG A 247 -16.73 14.05 1.07
N VAL A 248 -16.57 13.26 0.01
CA VAL A 248 -17.70 12.62 -0.69
C VAL A 248 -18.47 11.71 0.26
N CYS A 249 -17.79 10.87 1.05
CA CYS A 249 -18.45 9.97 2.02
C CYS A 249 -19.27 10.76 3.06
N ARG A 250 -18.71 11.83 3.64
CA ARG A 250 -19.41 12.69 4.60
C ARG A 250 -20.60 13.42 4.00
N THR A 251 -20.47 13.88 2.76
CA THR A 251 -21.59 14.49 2.02
C THR A 251 -22.72 13.48 1.84
N MET A 252 -22.40 12.27 1.38
CA MET A 252 -23.38 11.21 1.20
C MET A 252 -24.04 10.82 2.52
N ASP A 253 -23.27 10.68 3.59
CA ASP A 253 -23.79 10.37 4.92
C ASP A 253 -24.73 11.47 5.44
N SER A 254 -24.32 12.74 5.36
CA SER A 254 -25.14 13.90 5.78
C SER A 254 -26.45 14.01 5.00
N VAL A 255 -26.40 13.77 3.68
CA VAL A 255 -27.55 14.03 2.79
C VAL A 255 -28.45 12.81 2.62
N PHE A 256 -27.89 11.59 2.66
CA PHE A 256 -28.65 10.37 2.38
C PHE A 256 -29.13 9.66 3.63
N ARG A 257 -28.52 9.87 4.81
CA ARG A 257 -28.91 9.19 6.06
C ARG A 257 -30.37 9.43 6.45
N ASP A 258 -30.86 10.64 6.22
CA ASP A 258 -32.23 11.04 6.59
C ASP A 258 -33.26 10.76 5.48
N LEU A 259 -32.83 10.17 4.36
CA LEU A 259 -33.75 9.75 3.31
C LEU A 259 -34.49 8.50 3.78
N GLN A 260 -35.72 8.70 4.26
CA GLN A 260 -36.68 7.61 4.43
C GLN A 260 -37.16 7.13 3.06
N LEU A 261 -36.32 6.36 2.35
CA LEU A 261 -36.64 5.71 1.08
C LEU A 261 -36.93 4.24 1.27
#